data_AF-A0A515KHT4-F1
#
_entry.id   AF-A0A515KHT4-F1
#
_cell.length_a   1.000
_cell.length_b   1.000
_cell.length_c   1.000
_cell.angle_alpha   90.00
_cell.angle_beta   90.00
_cell.angle_gamma   90.00
#
_symmetry.space_group_name_H-M   'P 1'
#
loop_
_entity.id
_entity.type
_entity.pdbx_description
1 polymer ?
#
loop_
_entity_poly.entity_id
_entity_poly.type
_entity_poly.pdbx_seq_one_letter_code
_entity_poly.pdbx_strand_id
1 'polypeptide(L)'
;MAYSEDHIVLAAEYVLGTLDADERAQVDTMMTVDKEFAGLVDAWSRKLDVLNQMVGLVEPGPEVWERIKRAAGLSGAQQALILPAAPVAAVAAEQAAPVEAGRPAIDLPYDSSQDGSNVVAFSQQARRWRNVATGMMAIAAALVAMIGLQATRPDLLPEGLRPKAPQVAQVSPPAAPVAQAQYVALLQTDAASPAFILTVDSATKNFTVRKVGAEQQPGKDYELWIVSDKLQAPRSLGVIGGHDFTTAAALAAYDPAMVNEATYAVTVEPTGGSPTGSATGPIVFTGKLIETVPAPAK
;
A
#
# COMPACT_ATOMS: atom_id res chain seq x y z
N MET A 1 -1.33 -28.96 -9.07
CA MET A 1 -1.18 -29.90 -7.93
C MET A 1 -1.62 -29.17 -6.68
N ALA A 2 -2.14 -29.82 -5.64
CA ALA A 2 -2.46 -29.09 -4.40
C ALA A 2 -1.14 -28.66 -3.73
N TYR A 3 -0.91 -27.35 -3.62
CA TYR A 3 0.24 -26.79 -2.95
C TYR A 3 0.24 -27.14 -1.46
N SER A 4 1.42 -27.38 -0.88
CA SER A 4 1.54 -27.56 0.56
C SER A 4 1.23 -26.26 1.30
N GLU A 5 0.88 -26.40 2.57
CA GLU A 5 0.57 -25.28 3.46
C GLU A 5 1.74 -24.28 3.52
N ASP A 6 2.98 -24.76 3.46
CA ASP A 6 4.19 -23.93 3.41
C ASP A 6 4.24 -23.02 2.18
N HIS A 7 3.85 -23.52 1.00
CA HIS A 7 3.81 -22.70 -0.22
C HIS A 7 2.70 -21.64 -0.16
N ILE A 8 1.59 -21.94 0.50
CA ILE A 8 0.49 -21.00 0.68
C ILE A 8 0.91 -19.86 1.63
N VAL A 9 1.63 -20.19 2.70
CA VAL A 9 2.19 -19.22 3.66
C VAL A 9 3.26 -18.38 2.98
N LEU A 10 4.21 -19.01 2.27
CA LEU A 10 5.27 -18.31 1.55
C LEU A 10 4.72 -17.31 0.53
N ALA A 11 3.65 -17.67 -0.20
CA ALA A 11 2.96 -16.75 -1.11
C ALA A 11 2.32 -15.56 -0.37
N ALA A 12 1.75 -15.78 0.82
CA ALA A 12 1.17 -14.72 1.62
C ALA A 12 2.24 -13.76 2.18
N GLU A 13 3.34 -14.28 2.70
CA GLU A 13 4.47 -13.51 3.24
C GLU A 13 5.18 -12.71 2.15
N TYR A 14 5.30 -13.27 0.95
CA TYR A 14 5.80 -12.55 -0.22
C TYR A 14 4.93 -11.32 -0.51
N VAL A 15 3.60 -11.48 -0.56
CA VAL A 15 2.66 -10.37 -0.86
C VAL A 15 2.63 -9.33 0.28
N LEU A 16 2.71 -9.78 1.53
CA LEU A 16 2.83 -8.88 2.69
C LEU A 16 4.19 -8.17 2.76
N GLY A 17 5.16 -8.62 1.96
CA GLY A 17 6.49 -8.04 1.91
C GLY A 17 7.37 -8.38 3.11
N THR A 18 7.02 -9.42 3.87
CA THR A 18 7.70 -9.80 5.12
C THR A 18 8.90 -10.74 4.92
N LEU A 19 9.04 -11.33 3.73
CA LEU A 19 10.20 -12.15 3.37
C LEU A 19 11.48 -11.33 3.29
N ASP A 20 12.59 -11.97 3.62
CA ASP A 20 13.92 -11.38 3.41
C ASP A 20 14.33 -11.36 1.93
N ALA A 21 15.51 -10.79 1.65
CA ALA A 21 15.97 -10.59 0.27
C ALA A 21 16.24 -11.91 -0.48
N ASP A 22 16.75 -12.92 0.23
CA ASP A 22 17.12 -14.21 -0.37
C ASP A 22 15.86 -15.06 -0.63
N GLU A 23 14.94 -15.07 0.34
CA GLU A 23 13.63 -15.72 0.22
C GLU A 23 12.77 -15.08 -0.89
N ARG A 24 12.80 -13.74 -0.99
CA ARG A 24 12.10 -13.03 -2.06
C ARG A 24 12.65 -13.38 -3.44
N ALA A 25 13.99 -13.45 -3.59
CA ALA A 25 14.62 -13.86 -4.84
C ALA A 25 14.29 -15.32 -5.22
N GLN A 26 14.14 -16.20 -4.23
CA GLN A 26 13.69 -17.58 -4.43
C GLN A 26 12.25 -17.62 -4.97
N VAL A 27 11.34 -16.84 -4.40
CA VAL A 27 9.94 -16.75 -4.87
C VAL A 27 9.86 -16.17 -6.28
N ASP A 28 10.62 -15.12 -6.60
CA ASP A 28 10.66 -14.54 -7.94
C ASP A 28 11.11 -15.56 -9.01
N THR A 29 12.12 -16.37 -8.65
CA THR A 29 12.58 -17.48 -9.50
C THR A 29 11.49 -18.55 -9.66
N MET A 30 10.80 -18.91 -8.58
CA MET A 30 9.71 -19.88 -8.59
C MET A 30 8.54 -19.42 -9.49
N MET A 31 8.15 -18.15 -9.42
CA MET A 31 7.09 -17.56 -10.25
C MET A 31 7.44 -17.50 -11.75
N THR A 32 8.73 -17.52 -12.08
CA THR A 32 9.20 -17.58 -13.47
C THR A 32 8.93 -18.96 -14.08
N VAL A 33 9.10 -20.01 -13.27
CA VAL A 33 9.01 -21.41 -13.70
C VAL A 33 7.59 -21.98 -13.50
N ASP A 34 6.90 -21.60 -12.42
CA ASP A 34 5.60 -22.14 -12.02
C ASP A 34 4.48 -21.09 -12.09
N LYS A 35 3.59 -21.28 -13.09
CA LYS A 35 2.43 -20.41 -13.30
C LYS A 35 1.28 -20.68 -12.33
N GLU A 36 1.17 -21.89 -11.80
CA GLU A 36 0.12 -22.23 -10.83
C GLU A 36 0.46 -21.55 -9.49
N PHE A 37 1.74 -21.50 -9.12
CA PHE A 37 2.21 -20.80 -7.92
C PHE A 37 2.07 -19.27 -8.07
N ALA A 38 2.40 -18.72 -9.24
CA ALA A 38 2.14 -17.31 -9.53
C ALA A 38 0.64 -16.95 -9.37
N GLY A 39 -0.26 -17.87 -9.73
CA GLY A 39 -1.70 -17.73 -9.49
C GLY A 39 -2.09 -17.69 -8.00
N LEU A 40 -1.37 -18.40 -7.13
CA LEU A 40 -1.57 -18.33 -5.67
C LEU A 40 -1.13 -16.97 -5.09
N VAL A 41 0.02 -16.46 -5.51
CA VAL A 41 0.51 -15.13 -5.11
C VAL A 41 -0.49 -14.04 -5.53
N ASP A 42 -1.00 -14.12 -6.75
CA ASP A 42 -2.01 -13.20 -7.28
C ASP A 42 -3.36 -13.30 -6.53
N ALA A 43 -3.76 -14.51 -6.13
CA ALA A 43 -4.95 -14.70 -5.27
C ALA A 43 -4.78 -14.06 -3.89
N TRP A 44 -3.59 -14.14 -3.28
CA TRP A 44 -3.27 -13.47 -2.02
C TRP A 44 -3.21 -11.94 -2.16
N SER A 45 -2.64 -11.43 -3.26
CA SER A 45 -2.65 -10.00 -3.58
C SER A 45 -4.07 -9.44 -3.64
N ARG A 46 -4.98 -10.08 -4.40
CA ARG A 46 -6.40 -9.67 -4.45
C ARG A 46 -7.09 -9.69 -3.10
N LYS A 47 -6.79 -10.69 -2.26
CA LYS A 47 -7.39 -10.81 -0.93
C LYS A 47 -6.98 -9.65 -0.02
N LEU A 48 -5.72 -9.22 -0.10
CA LEU A 48 -5.18 -8.13 0.70
C LEU A 48 -5.51 -6.75 0.12
N ASP A 49 -5.76 -6.64 -1.18
CA ASP A 49 -6.15 -5.39 -1.84
C ASP A 49 -7.47 -4.81 -1.27
N VAL A 50 -8.39 -5.67 -0.83
CA VAL A 50 -9.64 -5.23 -0.15
C VAL A 50 -9.32 -4.41 1.12
N LEU A 51 -8.24 -4.73 1.83
CA LEU A 51 -7.81 -3.95 3.00
C LEU A 51 -7.23 -2.59 2.59
N ASN A 52 -6.59 -2.51 1.43
CA ASN A 52 -6.06 -1.26 0.89
C ASN A 52 -7.20 -0.27 0.54
N GLN A 53 -8.38 -0.75 0.14
CA GLN A 53 -9.56 0.10 -0.08
C GLN A 53 -10.09 0.76 1.20
N MET A 54 -9.72 0.24 2.37
CA MET A 54 -10.05 0.83 3.68
C MET A 54 -9.05 1.92 4.10
N VAL A 55 -7.93 2.04 3.38
CA VAL A 55 -6.93 3.09 3.59
C VAL A 55 -7.36 4.34 2.84
N GLY A 56 -7.39 5.49 3.53
CA GLY A 56 -7.75 6.76 2.92
C GLY A 56 -6.76 7.18 1.83
N LEU A 57 -7.27 7.83 0.78
CA LEU A 57 -6.44 8.42 -0.26
C LEU A 57 -5.57 9.54 0.35
N VAL A 58 -4.26 9.41 0.19
CA VAL A 58 -3.31 10.48 0.51
C VAL A 58 -2.79 11.01 -0.81
N GLU A 59 -3.07 12.28 -1.09
CA GLU A 59 -2.56 12.94 -2.28
C GLU A 59 -1.03 13.06 -2.16
N PRO A 60 -0.26 12.44 -3.08
CA PRO A 60 1.18 12.59 -3.08
C PRO A 60 1.58 14.04 -3.34
N GLY A 61 2.69 14.48 -2.76
CA GLY A 61 3.19 15.83 -2.99
C GLY A 61 3.39 16.12 -4.49
N PRO A 62 3.13 17.36 -4.95
CA PRO A 62 3.23 17.73 -6.37
C PRO A 62 4.63 17.49 -6.97
N GLU A 63 5.66 17.48 -6.14
CA GLU A 63 7.05 17.19 -6.49
C GLU A 63 7.34 15.70 -6.72
N VAL A 64 6.52 14.81 -6.15
CA VAL A 64 6.64 13.36 -6.37
C VAL A 64 6.49 13.06 -7.85
N TRP A 65 5.54 13.74 -8.51
CA TRP A 65 5.33 13.58 -9.94
C TRP A 65 6.51 14.10 -10.78
N GLU A 66 7.11 15.22 -10.39
CA GLU A 66 8.31 15.76 -11.07
C GLU A 66 9.54 14.86 -10.89
N ARG A 67 9.68 14.23 -9.71
CA ARG A 67 10.74 13.25 -9.45
C ARG A 67 10.54 11.97 -10.24
N ILE A 68 9.30 11.50 -10.37
CA ILE A 68 8.97 10.32 -11.19
C ILE A 68 9.27 10.62 -12.66
N LYS A 69 8.86 11.77 -13.18
CA LYS A 69 9.17 12.18 -14.56
C LYS A 69 10.68 12.25 -14.82
N ARG A 70 11.45 12.78 -13.86
CA ARG A 70 12.91 12.85 -13.95
C ARG A 70 13.58 11.49 -13.92
N ALA A 71 13.14 10.61 -13.01
CA ALA A 71 13.68 9.25 -12.88
C ALA A 71 13.31 8.35 -14.07
N ALA A 72 12.13 8.54 -14.67
CA ALA A 72 11.67 7.80 -15.85
C ALA A 72 12.21 8.36 -17.18
N GLY A 73 13.03 9.42 -17.16
CA GLY A 73 13.58 10.06 -18.37
C GLY A 73 12.54 10.81 -19.22
N LEU A 74 11.36 11.11 -18.66
CA LEU A 74 10.23 11.77 -19.35
C LEU A 74 10.32 13.31 -19.32
N SER A 75 11.46 13.87 -18.90
CA SER A 75 11.66 15.33 -18.73
C SER A 75 12.15 16.06 -20.00
N GLY A 76 12.30 15.38 -21.13
CA GLY A 76 12.61 16.02 -22.42
C GLY A 76 11.37 16.66 -23.03
N ALA A 77 11.50 17.84 -23.65
CA ALA A 77 10.43 18.50 -24.38
C ALA A 77 9.79 17.51 -25.36
N GLN A 78 8.57 17.07 -25.04
CA GLN A 78 7.75 16.30 -25.95
C GLN A 78 7.57 17.17 -27.18
N GLN A 79 8.34 16.89 -28.24
CA GLN A 79 8.13 17.49 -29.54
C GLN A 79 6.66 17.27 -29.86
N ALA A 80 5.93 18.37 -29.98
CA ALA A 80 4.53 18.33 -30.34
C ALA A 80 4.45 17.50 -31.62
N LEU A 81 3.93 16.28 -31.50
CA LEU A 81 3.48 15.52 -32.65
C LEU A 81 2.38 16.37 -33.27
N ILE A 82 2.72 17.12 -34.30
CA ILE A 82 1.74 17.79 -35.15
C ILE A 82 1.02 16.67 -35.88
N LEU A 83 -0.09 16.23 -35.29
CA LEU A 83 -1.01 15.30 -35.92
C LEU A 83 -1.84 16.09 -36.94
N PRO A 84 -1.88 15.69 -38.22
CA PRO A 84 -2.83 16.26 -39.17
C PRO A 84 -4.26 15.91 -38.72
N ALA A 85 -5.16 16.88 -38.76
CA ALA A 85 -6.55 16.70 -38.33
C ALA A 85 -7.25 15.63 -39.18
N ALA A 86 -7.62 14.51 -38.56
CA ALA A 86 -8.47 13.51 -39.17
C ALA A 86 -9.96 13.91 -39.03
N PRO A 87 -10.79 13.73 -40.06
CA PRO A 87 -12.19 14.14 -40.04
C PRO A 87 -13.02 13.26 -39.08
N VAL A 88 -13.98 13.88 -38.42
CA VAL A 88 -14.90 13.26 -37.46
C VAL A 88 -15.78 12.24 -38.20
N ALA A 89 -15.57 10.95 -37.93
CA ALA A 89 -16.48 9.90 -38.38
C ALA A 89 -17.67 9.80 -37.43
N ALA A 90 -18.87 10.02 -37.97
CA ALA A 90 -20.14 9.93 -37.28
C ALA A 90 -20.41 8.49 -36.80
N VAL A 91 -20.87 8.38 -35.55
CA VAL A 91 -21.32 7.13 -34.94
C VAL A 91 -22.72 6.82 -35.48
N ALA A 92 -22.85 5.80 -36.33
CA ALA A 92 -24.13 5.26 -36.75
C ALA A 92 -24.48 4.06 -35.87
N ALA A 93 -25.60 4.17 -35.15
CA ALA A 93 -26.20 3.11 -34.35
C ALA A 93 -26.87 2.09 -35.28
N GLU A 94 -26.35 0.85 -35.32
CA GLU A 94 -26.99 -0.26 -36.02
C GLU A 94 -27.89 -1.02 -35.03
N GLN A 95 -29.19 -0.96 -35.29
CA GLN A 95 -30.29 -1.53 -34.52
C GLN A 95 -30.40 -3.04 -34.74
N ALA A 96 -30.73 -3.76 -33.66
CA ALA A 96 -31.03 -5.19 -33.66
C ALA A 96 -32.46 -5.47 -34.19
N ALA A 97 -32.60 -6.52 -34.99
CA ALA A 97 -33.85 -7.21 -35.27
C ALA A 97 -33.59 -8.73 -35.46
N PRO A 98 -34.59 -9.60 -35.21
CA PRO A 98 -34.40 -10.94 -34.65
C PRO A 98 -34.37 -12.05 -35.70
N VAL A 99 -33.64 -13.14 -35.43
CA VAL A 99 -33.64 -14.34 -36.28
C VAL A 99 -34.35 -15.49 -35.56
N GLU A 100 -35.44 -15.90 -36.21
CA GLU A 100 -36.39 -16.94 -35.85
C GLU A 100 -35.86 -18.34 -36.19
N ALA A 101 -36.53 -19.35 -35.62
CA ALA A 101 -36.15 -20.75 -35.52
C ALA A 101 -36.01 -21.52 -36.85
N GLY A 102 -35.17 -22.57 -36.83
CA GLY A 102 -35.17 -23.60 -37.88
C GLY A 102 -34.04 -24.63 -37.75
N ARG A 103 -34.25 -25.70 -36.97
CA ARG A 103 -33.48 -26.95 -37.08
C ARG A 103 -34.12 -27.87 -38.13
N PRO A 104 -33.34 -28.60 -38.94
CA PRO A 104 -33.78 -29.88 -39.49
C PRO A 104 -33.12 -31.06 -38.77
N ALA A 105 -33.89 -32.13 -38.61
CA ALA A 105 -33.54 -33.40 -38.00
C ALA A 105 -33.39 -34.50 -39.08
N ILE A 106 -32.52 -35.49 -38.82
CA ILE A 106 -32.43 -36.83 -39.46
C ILE A 106 -31.82 -37.72 -38.33
N ASP A 107 -32.53 -38.59 -37.60
CA ASP A 107 -33.20 -39.90 -37.83
C ASP A 107 -32.21 -41.04 -38.21
N LEU A 108 -31.96 -42.06 -37.37
CA LEU A 108 -32.70 -43.34 -37.18
C LEU A 108 -31.94 -44.20 -36.10
N PRO A 109 -32.32 -45.46 -35.77
CA PRO A 109 -33.55 -45.97 -35.15
C PRO A 109 -33.27 -46.83 -33.88
N TYR A 110 -34.22 -46.97 -32.95
CA TYR A 110 -34.24 -48.16 -32.06
C TYR A 110 -35.65 -48.53 -31.62
N ASP A 111 -35.87 -49.85 -31.61
CA ASP A 111 -37.10 -50.60 -31.48
C ASP A 111 -37.67 -50.58 -30.05
N SER A 112 -38.99 -50.68 -29.98
CA SER A 112 -39.82 -50.68 -28.77
C SER A 112 -40.64 -51.97 -28.74
N SER A 113 -40.21 -52.96 -27.98
CA SER A 113 -41.11 -53.96 -27.40
C SER A 113 -40.40 -54.80 -26.34
N GLN A 114 -41.12 -55.03 -25.23
CA GLN A 114 -40.76 -55.85 -24.05
C GLN A 114 -39.95 -55.17 -22.94
N ASP A 115 -40.64 -54.59 -21.96
CA ASP A 115 -40.47 -55.01 -20.55
C ASP A 115 -41.64 -54.55 -19.67
N GLY A 116 -42.81 -55.14 -19.93
CA GLY A 116 -44.10 -54.78 -19.31
C GLY A 116 -44.45 -55.61 -18.07
N SER A 117 -43.48 -56.16 -17.33
CA SER A 117 -43.78 -57.17 -16.30
C SER A 117 -43.25 -56.89 -14.90
N ASN A 118 -42.99 -55.63 -14.51
CA ASN A 118 -42.43 -55.34 -13.17
C ASN A 118 -43.07 -54.20 -12.36
N VAL A 119 -44.36 -53.87 -12.59
CA VAL A 119 -45.02 -52.77 -11.86
C VAL A 119 -46.14 -53.22 -10.91
N VAL A 120 -46.45 -54.51 -10.83
CA VAL A 120 -47.52 -55.02 -9.94
C VAL A 120 -46.94 -55.71 -8.70
N ALA A 121 -46.12 -54.99 -7.93
CA ALA A 121 -45.66 -55.49 -6.63
C ALA A 121 -45.42 -54.40 -5.55
N PHE A 122 -45.82 -53.14 -5.75
CA PHE A 122 -45.56 -52.08 -4.75
C PHE A 122 -46.78 -51.24 -4.33
N SER A 123 -48.00 -51.64 -4.69
CA SER A 123 -49.21 -50.83 -4.47
C SER A 123 -50.04 -51.22 -3.24
N GLN A 124 -49.43 -51.77 -2.17
CA GLN A 124 -50.11 -51.96 -0.87
C GLN A 124 -49.49 -51.18 0.30
N GLN A 125 -48.32 -50.55 0.13
CA GLN A 125 -47.67 -49.79 1.21
C GLN A 125 -47.91 -48.26 1.15
N ALA A 126 -48.52 -47.75 0.07
CA ALA A 126 -48.68 -46.31 -0.16
C ALA A 126 -49.90 -45.65 0.55
N ARG A 127 -50.82 -46.41 1.16
CA ARG A 127 -52.02 -45.81 1.80
C ARG A 127 -51.78 -45.34 3.23
N ARG A 128 -50.82 -45.90 3.97
CA ARG A 128 -50.54 -45.50 5.37
C ARG A 128 -49.65 -44.25 5.47
N TRP A 129 -48.83 -43.97 4.45
CA TRP A 129 -47.96 -42.78 4.40
C TRP A 129 -48.70 -41.50 3.96
N ARG A 130 -49.88 -41.63 3.34
CA ARG A 130 -50.64 -40.48 2.84
C ARG A 130 -51.24 -39.61 3.96
N ASN A 131 -51.39 -40.14 5.17
CA ASN A 131 -51.93 -39.39 6.31
C ASN A 131 -50.86 -38.66 7.14
N VAL A 132 -49.56 -39.00 6.98
CA VAL A 132 -48.45 -38.28 7.62
C VAL A 132 -48.02 -37.08 6.78
N ALA A 133 -48.15 -37.17 5.45
CA ALA A 133 -47.74 -36.12 4.51
C ALA A 133 -48.59 -34.84 4.56
N THR A 134 -49.88 -34.91 4.91
CA THR A 134 -50.76 -33.72 4.98
C THR A 134 -50.50 -32.84 6.21
N GLY A 135 -49.98 -33.39 7.31
CA GLY A 135 -49.60 -32.60 8.49
C GLY A 135 -48.31 -31.78 8.29
N MET A 136 -47.36 -32.32 7.52
CA MET A 136 -46.02 -31.72 7.36
C MET A 136 -46.00 -30.59 6.31
N MET A 137 -46.92 -30.61 5.33
CA MET A 137 -46.99 -29.59 4.27
C MET A 137 -47.56 -28.23 4.74
N ALA A 138 -48.40 -28.22 5.77
CA ALA A 138 -48.94 -26.98 6.34
C ALA A 138 -47.87 -26.15 7.08
N ILE A 139 -46.94 -26.83 7.78
CA ILE A 139 -45.84 -26.18 8.51
C ILE A 139 -44.79 -25.63 7.52
N ALA A 140 -44.48 -26.38 6.46
CA ALA A 140 -43.56 -25.94 5.43
C ALA A 140 -44.09 -24.71 4.65
N ALA A 141 -45.39 -24.70 4.29
CA ALA A 141 -45.99 -23.55 3.63
C ALA A 141 -46.00 -22.29 4.52
N ALA A 142 -46.25 -22.45 5.83
CA ALA A 142 -46.19 -21.35 6.78
C ALA A 142 -44.76 -20.79 6.93
N LEU A 143 -43.73 -21.65 6.97
CA LEU A 143 -42.34 -21.21 7.04
C LEU A 143 -41.88 -20.52 5.75
N VAL A 144 -42.27 -21.02 4.57
CA VAL A 144 -41.94 -20.37 3.29
C VAL A 144 -42.65 -19.02 3.17
N ALA A 145 -43.90 -18.91 3.59
CA ALA A 145 -44.62 -17.64 3.64
C ALA A 145 -43.96 -16.66 4.64
N MET A 146 -43.50 -17.15 5.80
CA MET A 146 -42.79 -16.35 6.80
C MET A 146 -41.44 -15.83 6.27
N ILE A 147 -40.67 -16.69 5.60
CA ILE A 147 -39.37 -16.34 4.99
C ILE A 147 -39.57 -15.36 3.83
N GLY A 148 -40.60 -15.58 2.99
CA GLY A 148 -40.96 -14.66 1.92
C GLY A 148 -41.36 -13.28 2.47
N LEU A 149 -42.12 -13.23 3.57
CA LEU A 149 -42.52 -11.97 4.20
C LEU A 149 -41.31 -11.23 4.80
N GLN A 150 -40.36 -11.95 5.41
CA GLN A 150 -39.09 -11.38 5.90
C GLN A 150 -38.27 -10.72 4.78
N ALA A 151 -38.27 -11.30 3.58
CA ALA A 151 -37.52 -10.77 2.45
C ALA A 151 -38.20 -9.56 1.79
N THR A 152 -39.53 -9.45 1.87
CA THR A 152 -40.29 -8.49 1.06
C THR A 152 -40.91 -7.32 1.86
N ARG A 153 -41.28 -7.52 3.14
CA ARG A 153 -41.92 -6.48 3.99
C ARG A 153 -41.57 -6.64 5.49
N PRO A 154 -40.38 -6.20 5.91
CA PRO A 154 -39.91 -6.32 7.30
C PRO A 154 -40.71 -5.49 8.32
N ASP A 155 -41.51 -4.51 7.87
CA ASP A 155 -42.27 -3.59 8.74
C ASP A 155 -43.51 -4.22 9.40
N LEU A 156 -43.98 -5.37 8.90
CA LEU A 156 -45.16 -6.07 9.44
C LEU A 156 -44.83 -7.03 10.60
N LEU A 157 -43.56 -7.12 11.03
CA LEU A 157 -43.15 -7.95 12.15
C LEU A 157 -43.47 -7.29 13.51
N PRO A 158 -43.99 -8.02 14.51
CA PRO A 158 -44.13 -7.55 15.89
C PRO A 158 -42.79 -7.06 16.44
N GLU A 159 -42.80 -6.00 17.25
CA GLU A 159 -41.56 -5.27 17.62
C GLU A 159 -40.46 -6.15 18.24
N GLY A 160 -40.80 -7.26 18.90
CA GLY A 160 -39.83 -8.19 19.49
C GLY A 160 -39.04 -9.05 18.49
N LEU A 161 -39.41 -9.06 17.20
CA LEU A 161 -38.79 -9.92 16.16
C LEU A 161 -38.18 -9.12 15.00
N ARG A 162 -38.18 -7.78 15.08
CA ARG A 162 -37.48 -6.97 14.08
C ARG A 162 -35.96 -7.06 14.33
N PRO A 163 -35.14 -7.38 13.32
CA PRO A 163 -33.70 -7.27 13.44
C PRO A 163 -33.35 -5.82 13.75
N LYS A 164 -32.61 -5.60 14.84
CA LYS A 164 -32.15 -4.27 15.25
C LYS A 164 -31.31 -3.70 14.12
N ALA A 165 -31.75 -2.60 13.50
CA ALA A 165 -31.04 -1.98 12.41
C ALA A 165 -29.56 -1.75 12.82
N PRO A 166 -28.58 -2.14 11.99
CA PRO A 166 -27.19 -1.88 12.29
C PRO A 166 -27.01 -0.37 12.39
N GLN A 167 -26.69 0.12 13.58
CA GLN A 167 -26.26 1.49 13.77
C GLN A 167 -24.94 1.64 13.01
N VAL A 168 -24.98 2.32 11.87
CA VAL A 168 -23.76 2.70 11.16
C VAL A 168 -23.06 3.72 12.06
N ALA A 169 -22.10 3.25 12.87
CA ALA A 169 -21.20 4.13 13.58
C ALA A 169 -20.46 4.94 12.53
N GLN A 170 -20.73 6.25 12.45
CA GLN A 170 -19.93 7.17 11.64
C GLN A 170 -18.52 7.17 12.23
N VAL A 171 -17.62 6.41 11.61
CA VAL A 171 -16.20 6.48 11.92
C VAL A 171 -15.70 7.79 11.31
N SER A 172 -15.57 8.83 12.14
CA SER A 172 -14.78 10.00 11.75
C SER A 172 -13.37 9.52 11.40
N PRO A 173 -12.85 9.80 10.18
CA PRO A 173 -11.48 9.46 9.86
C PRO A 173 -10.53 10.16 10.86
N PRO A 174 -9.44 9.50 11.28
CA PRO A 174 -8.44 10.13 12.14
C PRO A 174 -7.94 11.41 11.45
N ALA A 175 -7.78 12.49 12.22
CA ALA A 175 -7.20 13.72 11.72
C ALA A 175 -5.86 13.39 11.04
N ALA A 176 -5.70 13.80 9.79
CA ALA A 176 -4.46 13.61 9.05
C ALA A 176 -3.28 14.18 9.87
N PRO A 177 -2.12 13.49 9.93
CA PRO A 177 -0.95 14.03 10.61
C PRO A 177 -0.60 15.37 9.98
N VAL A 178 -0.60 16.41 10.80
CA VAL A 178 -0.24 17.76 10.36
C VAL A 178 1.22 17.69 9.90
N ALA A 179 1.49 18.00 8.62
CA ALA A 179 2.84 18.01 8.09
C ALA A 179 3.70 18.98 8.92
N GLN A 180 4.73 18.46 9.58
CA GLN A 180 5.62 19.27 10.40
C GLN A 180 6.72 19.84 9.50
N ALA A 181 7.13 21.09 9.74
CA ALA A 181 8.19 21.68 8.94
C ALA A 181 9.46 20.84 9.08
N GLN A 182 10.01 20.41 7.95
CA GLN A 182 11.21 19.58 7.89
C GLN A 182 12.29 20.34 7.15
N TYR A 183 13.45 20.44 7.79
CA TYR A 183 14.61 21.12 7.24
C TYR A 183 15.66 20.09 6.82
N VAL A 184 16.30 20.31 5.67
CA VAL A 184 17.34 19.44 5.14
C VAL A 184 18.56 20.25 4.73
N ALA A 185 19.75 19.80 5.10
CA ALA A 185 21.02 20.34 4.62
C ALA A 185 21.83 19.23 3.93
N LEU A 186 22.40 19.55 2.78
CA LEU A 186 23.37 18.69 2.10
C LEU A 186 24.77 19.14 2.49
N LEU A 187 25.51 18.30 3.22
CA LEU A 187 26.86 18.62 3.69
C LEU A 187 27.86 18.07 2.67
N GLN A 188 28.52 18.99 1.97
CA GLN A 188 29.41 18.66 0.86
C GLN A 188 30.54 19.68 0.70
N THR A 189 31.54 19.35 -0.11
CA THR A 189 32.58 20.29 -0.56
C THR A 189 32.24 20.83 -1.95
N ASP A 190 31.81 19.95 -2.85
CA ASP A 190 31.35 20.28 -4.20
C ASP A 190 29.94 19.69 -4.43
N ALA A 191 29.24 20.19 -5.45
CA ALA A 191 27.87 19.78 -5.76
C ALA A 191 27.76 18.38 -6.41
N ALA A 192 28.89 17.77 -6.80
CA ALA A 192 28.88 16.47 -7.49
C ALA A 192 28.93 15.30 -6.51
N SER A 193 29.50 15.49 -5.32
CA SER A 193 29.74 14.42 -4.34
C SER A 193 29.23 14.77 -2.93
N PRO A 194 27.93 14.60 -2.65
CA PRO A 194 27.40 14.85 -1.32
C PRO A 194 27.90 13.82 -0.30
N ALA A 195 28.47 14.31 0.80
CA ALA A 195 29.05 13.47 1.83
C ALA A 195 28.01 13.01 2.86
N PHE A 196 27.20 13.94 3.35
CA PHE A 196 26.14 13.69 4.33
C PHE A 196 24.85 14.46 4.02
N ILE A 197 23.72 13.92 4.47
CA ILE A 197 22.43 14.61 4.50
C ILE A 197 22.05 14.80 5.97
N LEU A 198 21.82 16.05 6.39
CA LEU A 198 21.31 16.39 7.70
C LEU A 198 19.82 16.73 7.57
N THR A 199 18.97 16.01 8.29
CA THR A 199 17.55 16.29 8.42
C THR A 199 17.27 16.78 9.83
N VAL A 200 16.50 17.86 9.96
CA VAL A 200 16.08 18.43 11.25
C VAL A 200 14.55 18.54 11.28
N ASP A 201 13.96 17.98 12.32
CA ASP A 201 12.54 18.13 12.63
C ASP A 201 12.35 19.44 13.42
N SER A 202 11.51 20.34 12.90
CA SER A 202 11.26 21.65 13.53
C SER A 202 10.51 21.59 14.86
N ALA A 203 9.67 20.57 15.05
CA ALA A 203 8.84 20.42 16.24
C ALA A 203 9.62 19.76 17.37
N THR A 204 10.33 18.68 17.07
CA THR A 204 11.08 17.92 18.09
C THR A 204 12.51 18.42 18.28
N LYS A 205 13.05 19.18 17.32
CA LYS A 205 14.47 19.56 17.25
C LYS A 205 15.42 18.36 17.29
N ASN A 206 14.91 17.20 16.88
CA ASN A 206 15.74 16.03 16.60
C ASN A 206 16.36 16.20 15.23
N PHE A 207 17.58 15.69 15.09
CA PHE A 207 18.24 15.62 13.80
C PHE A 207 18.74 14.22 13.50
N THR A 208 18.76 13.90 12.21
CA THR A 208 19.33 12.67 11.68
C THR A 208 20.35 13.04 10.61
N VAL A 209 21.57 12.54 10.76
CA VAL A 209 22.62 12.62 9.76
C VAL A 209 22.68 11.29 9.03
N ARG A 210 22.49 11.30 7.71
CA ARG A 210 22.70 10.16 6.83
C ARG A 210 24.03 10.28 6.10
N LYS A 211 24.86 9.24 6.16
CA LYS A 211 26.08 9.11 5.36
C LYS A 211 25.71 8.73 3.92
N VAL A 212 26.29 9.40 2.93
CA VAL A 212 26.01 9.15 1.49
C VAL A 212 27.27 8.78 0.74
N GLY A 213 28.29 9.64 0.81
CA GLY A 213 29.53 9.47 0.04
C GLY A 213 30.80 9.73 0.85
N ALA A 214 30.71 9.99 2.15
CA ALA A 214 31.89 10.20 2.99
C ALA A 214 32.67 8.90 3.20
N GLU A 215 33.93 8.85 2.78
CA GLU A 215 34.80 7.71 3.11
C GLU A 215 35.22 7.76 4.58
N GLN A 216 35.31 6.61 5.23
CA GLN A 216 35.78 6.56 6.62
C GLN A 216 37.30 6.57 6.66
N GLN A 217 37.87 7.44 7.49
CA GLN A 217 39.31 7.53 7.68
C GLN A 217 39.74 6.65 8.88
N PRO A 218 40.76 5.78 8.74
CA PRO A 218 41.21 4.92 9.84
C PRO A 218 41.61 5.73 11.08
N GLY A 219 41.04 5.37 12.25
CA GLY A 219 41.34 6.03 13.52
C GLY A 219 40.81 7.46 13.63
N LYS A 220 39.83 7.83 12.80
CA LYS A 220 39.19 9.15 12.79
C LYS A 220 37.68 9.00 12.72
N ASP A 221 37.00 9.93 13.37
CA ASP A 221 35.55 10.04 13.31
C ASP A 221 35.15 11.41 12.78
N TYR A 222 33.97 11.48 12.17
CA TYR A 222 33.39 12.74 11.75
C TYR A 222 32.62 13.35 12.90
N GLU A 223 32.69 14.67 13.08
CA GLU A 223 31.91 15.38 14.09
C GLU A 223 31.11 16.50 13.46
N LEU A 224 29.84 16.62 13.86
CA LEU A 224 28.93 17.66 13.39
C LEU A 224 28.98 18.88 14.31
N TRP A 225 28.99 20.06 13.70
CA TRP A 225 29.03 21.34 14.39
C TRP A 225 27.94 22.28 13.90
N ILE A 226 27.40 23.09 14.80
CA ILE A 226 26.57 24.25 14.48
C ILE A 226 27.40 25.52 14.56
N VAL A 227 27.28 26.37 13.54
CA VAL A 227 27.96 27.65 13.41
C VAL A 227 26.93 28.74 13.11
N SER A 228 26.88 29.77 13.95
CA SER A 228 26.01 30.94 13.76
C SER A 228 26.71 32.17 14.32
N ASP A 229 26.39 33.32 13.75
CA ASP A 229 26.73 34.65 14.26
C ASP A 229 26.23 34.93 15.69
N LYS A 230 25.16 34.25 16.11
CA LYS A 230 24.59 34.30 17.46
C LYS A 230 25.39 33.45 18.47
N LEU A 231 26.35 32.65 18.01
CA LEU A 231 27.24 31.83 18.85
C LEU A 231 28.65 32.44 18.89
N GLN A 232 29.28 32.44 20.06
CA GLN A 232 30.66 32.92 20.20
C GLN A 232 31.69 32.01 19.52
N ALA A 233 31.39 30.71 19.40
CA ALA A 233 32.22 29.71 18.77
C ALA A 233 31.35 28.55 18.23
N PRO A 234 31.84 27.77 17.25
CA PRO A 234 31.18 26.55 16.81
C PRO A 234 30.89 25.61 17.98
N ARG A 235 29.68 25.03 18.02
CA ARG A 235 29.31 24.07 19.05
C ARG A 235 29.14 22.68 18.45
N SER A 236 29.73 21.68 19.10
CA SER A 236 29.54 20.28 18.72
C SER A 236 28.07 19.88 18.91
N LEU A 237 27.55 19.18 17.91
CA LEU A 237 26.28 18.47 17.94
C LEU A 237 26.47 16.96 18.14
N GLY A 238 27.72 16.51 18.15
CA GLY A 238 28.09 15.11 18.39
C GLY A 238 28.80 14.46 17.21
N VAL A 239 29.38 13.30 17.51
CA VAL A 239 30.09 12.44 16.56
C VAL A 239 29.09 11.76 15.62
N ILE A 240 29.36 11.83 14.33
CA ILE A 240 28.64 11.08 13.30
C ILE A 240 29.23 9.67 13.29
N GLY A 241 28.42 8.69 13.66
CA GLY A 241 28.84 7.29 13.75
C GLY A 241 29.22 6.70 12.39
N GLY A 242 29.97 5.60 12.40
CA GLY A 242 30.38 4.89 11.19
C GLY A 242 29.23 4.21 10.42
N HIS A 243 28.04 4.14 11.02
CA HIS A 243 26.81 3.60 10.43
C HIS A 243 26.17 4.59 9.44
N ASP A 244 25.18 4.12 8.69
CA ASP A 244 24.50 4.94 7.67
C ASP A 244 23.71 6.12 8.28
N PHE A 245 23.23 6.00 9.52
CA PHE A 245 22.37 7.00 10.17
C PHE A 245 22.76 7.28 11.62
N THR A 246 23.04 8.54 11.95
CA THR A 246 23.22 9.02 13.32
C THR A 246 22.07 9.95 13.71
N THR A 247 21.37 9.65 14.80
CA THR A 247 20.25 10.49 15.30
C THR A 247 20.58 11.03 16.68
N ALA A 248 20.32 12.33 16.91
CA ALA A 248 20.51 12.97 18.19
C ALA A 248 19.56 14.17 18.39
N ALA A 249 19.44 14.61 19.64
CA ALA A 249 18.59 15.72 20.06
C ALA A 249 19.39 16.96 20.51
N ALA A 250 20.66 17.08 20.10
CA ALA A 250 21.55 18.15 20.56
C ALA A 250 21.08 19.56 20.13
N LEU A 251 20.17 19.66 19.15
CA LEU A 251 19.59 20.93 18.71
C LEU A 251 18.48 21.45 19.64
N ALA A 252 17.97 20.64 20.58
CA ALA A 252 16.88 21.02 21.47
C ALA A 252 17.20 22.25 22.34
N ALA A 253 18.49 22.49 22.61
CA ALA A 253 18.98 23.61 23.42
C ALA A 253 18.99 24.97 22.69
N TYR A 254 18.78 25.01 21.37
CA TYR A 254 18.85 26.25 20.59
C TYR A 254 17.47 26.78 20.19
N ASP A 255 17.45 28.08 19.89
CA ASP A 255 16.30 28.74 19.31
C ASP A 255 16.05 28.26 17.86
N PRO A 256 14.80 27.97 17.46
CA PRO A 256 14.49 27.49 16.12
C PRO A 256 14.97 28.40 14.99
N ALA A 257 14.90 29.73 15.15
CA ALA A 257 15.37 30.64 14.10
C ALA A 257 16.89 30.56 13.94
N MET A 258 17.63 30.41 15.04
CA MET A 258 19.09 30.18 14.99
C MET A 258 19.41 28.85 14.28
N VAL A 259 18.70 27.78 14.61
CA VAL A 259 18.89 26.46 13.97
C VAL A 259 18.71 26.57 12.45
N ASN A 260 17.66 27.25 12.01
CA ASN A 260 17.31 27.38 10.59
C ASN A 260 18.29 28.26 9.81
N GLU A 261 18.85 29.30 10.43
CA GLU A 261 19.79 30.24 9.80
C GLU A 261 21.25 29.78 9.90
N ALA A 262 21.56 28.81 10.77
CA ALA A 262 22.91 28.35 11.04
C ALA A 262 23.56 27.64 9.84
N THR A 263 24.88 27.66 9.85
CA THR A 263 25.72 26.84 8.99
C THR A 263 26.17 25.60 9.76
N TYR A 264 26.00 24.44 9.14
CA TYR A 264 26.44 23.17 9.69
C TYR A 264 27.78 22.79 9.06
N ALA A 265 28.71 22.35 9.89
CA ALA A 265 30.04 21.96 9.47
C ALA A 265 30.38 20.55 9.98
N VAL A 266 31.14 19.81 9.19
CA VAL A 266 31.68 18.50 9.57
C VAL A 266 33.20 18.59 9.60
N THR A 267 33.79 18.11 10.68
CA THR A 267 35.26 18.02 10.82
C THR A 267 35.70 16.55 10.92
N VAL A 268 36.98 16.30 10.64
CA VAL A 268 37.63 15.00 10.84
C VAL A 268 38.40 15.04 12.17
N GLU A 269 37.86 14.40 13.19
CA GLU A 269 38.37 14.41 14.55
C GLU A 269 39.05 13.07 14.91
N PRO A 270 39.82 13.02 16.00
CA PRO A 270 40.26 11.73 16.57
C PRO A 270 39.07 10.82 16.88
N THR A 271 39.33 9.52 17.06
CA THR A 271 38.30 8.57 17.48
C THR A 271 37.60 9.05 18.77
N GLY A 272 36.28 9.09 18.75
CA GLY A 272 35.44 9.64 19.81
C GLY A 272 35.14 11.14 19.69
N GLY A 273 35.62 11.82 18.63
CA GLY A 273 35.39 13.24 18.39
C GLY A 273 36.45 14.16 19.00
N SER A 274 36.15 15.45 19.04
CA SER A 274 37.00 16.48 19.61
C SER A 274 37.17 16.30 21.12
N PRO A 275 38.41 16.18 21.62
CA PRO A 275 38.67 16.08 23.06
C PRO A 275 38.37 17.36 23.83
N THR A 276 38.29 18.50 23.15
CA THR A 276 38.22 19.83 23.78
C THR A 276 36.82 20.45 23.67
N GLY A 277 35.93 19.85 22.88
CA GLY A 277 34.62 20.41 22.55
C GLY A 277 34.67 21.61 21.58
N SER A 278 35.83 21.86 20.98
CA SER A 278 36.08 22.78 19.87
C SER A 278 36.65 22.01 18.69
N ALA A 279 36.36 22.38 17.44
CA ALA A 279 36.89 21.68 16.28
C ALA A 279 38.44 21.60 16.33
N THR A 280 39.00 20.38 16.40
CA THR A 280 40.46 20.18 16.37
C THR A 280 40.96 19.73 15.01
N GLY A 281 40.06 19.16 14.21
CA GLY A 281 40.31 18.72 12.84
C GLY A 281 39.99 19.77 11.77
N PRO A 282 40.38 19.50 10.52
CA PRO A 282 39.96 20.32 9.38
C PRO A 282 38.45 20.19 9.14
N ILE A 283 37.81 21.29 8.74
CA ILE A 283 36.44 21.29 8.24
C ILE A 283 36.47 20.72 6.82
N VAL A 284 35.71 19.65 6.59
CA VAL A 284 35.70 18.90 5.32
C VAL A 284 34.39 19.06 4.54
N PHE A 285 33.27 19.28 5.23
CA PHE A 285 31.97 19.45 4.61
C PHE A 285 31.18 20.55 5.31
N THR A 286 30.39 21.31 4.55
CA THR A 286 29.50 22.33 5.11
C THR A 286 28.17 22.36 4.38
N GLY A 287 27.14 22.91 5.02
CA GLY A 287 25.84 23.13 4.41
C GLY A 287 24.93 24.00 5.26
N LYS A 288 23.86 24.52 4.63
CA LYS A 288 22.80 25.28 5.29
C LYS A 288 21.49 24.51 5.20
N LEU A 289 20.64 24.68 6.20
CA LEU A 289 19.30 24.09 6.17
C LEU A 289 18.44 24.77 5.10
N ILE A 290 17.64 23.96 4.44
CA ILE A 290 16.62 24.36 3.47
C ILE A 290 15.31 23.77 3.96
N GLU A 291 14.27 24.59 4.05
CA GLU A 291 12.92 24.12 4.37
C GLU A 291 12.38 23.29 3.20
N THR A 292 12.00 22.04 3.47
CA THR A 292 11.49 21.11 2.45
C THR A 292 9.98 20.97 2.48
N VAL A 293 9.35 21.26 3.61
CA VAL A 293 7.90 21.30 3.78
C VAL A 293 7.56 22.54 4.60
N PRO A 294 6.78 23.50 4.08
CA PRO A 294 6.36 24.67 4.83
C PRO A 294 5.55 24.28 6.06
N ALA A 295 5.78 24.95 7.20
CA ALA A 295 4.87 24.84 8.33
C ALA A 295 3.43 25.18 7.91
N PRO A 296 2.40 24.49 8.43
CA PRO A 296 1.01 24.85 8.16
C PRO A 296 0.77 26.30 8.61
N ALA A 297 0.17 27.10 7.73
CA ALA A 297 -0.20 28.48 8.06
C ALA A 297 -1.12 28.50 9.29
N LYS A 298 -0.78 29.33 10.27
CA LYS A 298 -1.60 29.56 11.48
C LYS A 298 -2.88 30.34 11.17
#